data_AF-A0A1Q5HW55-F1
#
_entry.id   AF-A0A1Q5HW55-F1
#
_cell.length_a   1.000
_cell.length_b   1.000
_cell.length_c   1.000
_cell.angle_alpha   90.00
_cell.angle_beta   90.00
_cell.angle_gamma   90.00
#
_symmetry.space_group_name_H-M   'P 1'
#
loop_
_entity.id
_entity.type
_entity.pdbx_description
1 polymer ?
#
loop_
_entity_poly.entity_id
_entity_poly.type
_entity_poly.pdbx_seq_one_letter_code
_entity_poly.pdbx_strand_id
1 'polypeptide(L)'
;MPVPGARLRPGPAATAADLRRAEFLTEQLGPNGELRRVRVAATAWRNGLAGLLLALTGFTLITGRSDVGQLARPAGIAAGLLLAASLTAGGAGAWLLLRAAHGVPRVLPANGPVDPVALDHEEALDALRDLRAGRLLVLLHTVLLAAAVATTWYGPAREDPVLRIRTDTQSVCGTPGAVRGDVLELKTPEGPLAVDLSRVTQLAAASSCPPAP
;
A
#
# COMPACT_ATOMS: atom_id res chain seq x y z
N MET A 1 37.87 -0.23 -30.51
CA MET A 1 39.18 -0.91 -30.41
C MET A 1 39.08 -1.98 -29.31
N PRO A 2 39.28 -3.27 -29.62
CA PRO A 2 39.21 -4.36 -28.66
C PRO A 2 40.53 -4.49 -27.86
N VAL A 3 40.44 -4.72 -26.55
CA VAL A 3 41.60 -4.91 -25.67
C VAL A 3 42.15 -6.33 -25.87
N PRO A 4 43.40 -6.53 -26.33
CA PRO A 4 43.97 -7.85 -26.52
C PRO A 4 44.49 -8.41 -25.19
N GLY A 5 44.04 -9.62 -24.82
CA GLY A 5 44.86 -10.58 -24.06
C GLY A 5 44.91 -10.43 -22.54
N ALA A 6 43.77 -10.32 -21.85
CA ALA A 6 43.74 -10.59 -20.41
C ALA A 6 44.02 -12.09 -20.17
N ARG A 7 45.27 -12.45 -19.87
CA ARG A 7 45.63 -13.80 -19.43
C ARG A 7 45.19 -13.97 -17.98
N LEU A 8 44.19 -14.80 -17.76
CA LEU A 8 43.83 -15.27 -16.42
C LEU A 8 45.04 -16.02 -15.84
N ARG A 9 45.63 -15.51 -14.77
CA ARG A 9 46.64 -16.24 -13.99
C ARG A 9 45.90 -17.04 -12.92
N PRO A 10 46.24 -18.33 -12.71
CA PRO A 10 45.69 -19.09 -11.61
C PRO A 10 46.00 -18.37 -10.29
N GLY A 11 45.00 -18.30 -9.42
CA GLY A 11 45.17 -17.78 -8.07
C GLY A 11 46.14 -18.64 -7.24
N PRO A 12 46.52 -18.16 -6.05
CA PRO A 12 47.32 -18.96 -5.12
C PRO A 12 46.67 -20.32 -4.88
N ALA A 13 47.51 -21.35 -4.67
CA ALA A 13 47.03 -22.71 -4.41
C ALA A 13 46.10 -22.72 -3.19
N ALA A 14 44.94 -23.38 -3.33
CA ALA A 14 43.97 -23.51 -2.24
C ALA A 14 44.65 -24.13 -1.01
N THR A 15 44.49 -23.48 0.14
CA THR A 15 45.03 -23.99 1.40
C THR A 15 44.12 -25.05 1.99
N ALA A 16 44.63 -25.86 2.92
CA ALA A 16 43.80 -26.81 3.68
C ALA A 16 42.70 -26.14 4.53
N ALA A 17 42.84 -24.84 4.80
CA ALA A 17 41.78 -24.04 5.43
C ALA A 17 40.68 -23.69 4.41
N ASP A 18 41.05 -23.41 3.16
CA ASP A 18 40.10 -23.15 2.07
C ASP A 18 39.29 -24.40 1.73
N LEU A 19 39.93 -25.57 1.70
CA LEU A 19 39.25 -26.85 1.49
C LEU A 19 38.24 -27.14 2.62
N ARG A 20 38.64 -26.99 3.88
CA ARG A 20 37.72 -27.18 5.02
C ARG A 20 36.57 -26.15 5.03
N ARG A 21 36.83 -24.91 4.61
CA ARG A 21 35.81 -23.89 4.49
C ARG A 21 34.86 -24.16 3.33
N ALA A 22 35.38 -24.66 2.21
CA ALA A 22 34.58 -25.11 1.08
C ALA A 22 33.72 -26.33 1.45
N GLU A 23 34.28 -27.34 2.12
CA GLU A 23 33.56 -28.50 2.64
C GLU A 23 32.45 -28.08 3.60
N PHE A 24 32.76 -27.25 4.60
CA PHE A 24 31.76 -26.74 5.55
C PHE A 24 30.64 -25.96 4.87
N LEU A 25 30.96 -25.12 3.88
CA LEU A 25 29.96 -24.40 3.09
C LEU A 25 29.13 -25.38 2.24
N THR A 26 29.76 -26.39 1.63
CA THR A 26 29.07 -27.41 0.81
C THR A 26 28.16 -28.29 1.67
N GLU A 27 28.55 -28.60 2.90
CA GLU A 27 27.78 -29.41 3.86
C GLU A 27 26.61 -28.60 4.46
N GLN A 28 26.84 -27.32 4.81
CA GLN A 28 25.80 -26.44 5.36
C GLN A 28 24.82 -25.91 4.33
N LEU A 29 25.27 -25.65 3.11
CA LEU A 29 24.45 -25.09 2.04
C LEU A 29 23.88 -26.21 1.16
N GLY A 30 24.57 -27.34 0.98
CA GLY A 30 24.16 -28.36 0.02
C GLY A 30 24.00 -27.80 -1.40
N PRO A 31 23.70 -28.66 -2.39
CA PRO A 31 23.51 -28.21 -3.77
C PRO A 31 22.32 -27.26 -3.97
N ASN A 32 21.40 -27.13 -2.99
CA ASN A 32 20.13 -26.42 -3.13
C ASN A 32 19.79 -25.48 -1.95
N GLY A 33 20.65 -25.32 -0.95
CA GLY A 33 20.28 -24.62 0.28
C GLY A 33 20.23 -23.11 0.16
N GLU A 34 21.02 -22.50 -0.72
CA GLU A 34 20.92 -21.06 -0.99
C GLU A 34 19.55 -20.72 -1.60
N LEU A 35 19.17 -21.41 -2.67
CA LEU A 35 17.87 -21.25 -3.34
C LEU A 35 16.71 -21.57 -2.39
N ARG A 36 16.81 -22.65 -1.60
CA ARG A 36 15.77 -23.01 -0.63
C ARG A 36 15.60 -21.93 0.45
N ARG A 37 16.68 -21.33 0.95
CA ARG A 37 16.58 -20.23 1.93
C ARG A 37 15.90 -19.00 1.32
N VAL A 38 16.22 -18.64 0.08
CA VAL A 38 15.57 -17.54 -0.63
C VAL A 38 14.07 -17.81 -0.81
N ARG A 39 13.69 -19.01 -1.24
CA ARG A 39 12.27 -19.40 -1.44
C ARG A 39 11.48 -19.42 -0.14
N VAL A 40 12.07 -19.93 0.96
CA VAL A 40 11.46 -19.90 2.30
C VAL A 40 11.27 -18.46 2.77
N ALA A 41 12.28 -17.61 2.62
CA ALA A 41 12.17 -16.20 2.98
C ALA A 41 11.11 -15.48 2.15
N ALA A 42 11.06 -15.70 0.83
CA ALA A 42 10.05 -15.13 -0.05
C ALA A 42 8.62 -15.54 0.36
N THR A 43 8.43 -16.82 0.71
CA THR A 43 7.14 -17.34 1.20
C THR A 43 6.74 -16.69 2.52
N ALA A 44 7.68 -16.50 3.45
CA ALA A 44 7.42 -15.81 4.71
C ALA A 44 7.00 -14.35 4.50
N TRP A 45 7.65 -13.63 3.57
CA TRP A 45 7.27 -12.26 3.20
C TRP A 45 5.87 -12.19 2.56
N ARG A 46 5.52 -13.15 1.68
CA ARG A 46 4.18 -13.24 1.10
C ARG A 46 3.10 -13.45 2.17
N ASN A 47 3.35 -14.35 3.12
CA ASN A 47 2.42 -14.62 4.21
C ASN A 47 2.30 -13.41 5.14
N GLY A 48 3.40 -12.70 5.41
CA GLY A 48 3.40 -11.44 6.14
C GLY A 48 2.53 -10.38 5.46
N LEU A 49 2.65 -10.23 4.14
CA LEU A 49 1.81 -9.33 3.35
C LEU A 49 0.31 -9.70 3.45
N ALA A 50 -0.02 -10.99 3.34
CA ALA A 50 -1.39 -11.46 3.51
C ALA A 50 -1.95 -11.14 4.91
N GLY A 51 -1.13 -11.33 5.95
CA GLY A 51 -1.48 -10.97 7.33
C GLY A 51 -1.72 -9.47 7.51
N LEU A 52 -0.87 -8.62 6.92
CA LEU A 52 -1.04 -7.16 6.91
C LEU A 52 -2.37 -6.74 6.25
N LEU A 53 -2.68 -7.31 5.09
CA LEU A 53 -3.94 -7.03 4.38
C LEU A 53 -5.16 -7.47 5.20
N LEU A 54 -5.10 -8.65 5.82
CA LEU A 54 -6.17 -9.15 6.68
C LEU A 54 -6.38 -8.25 7.91
N ALA A 55 -5.30 -7.83 8.56
CA ALA A 55 -5.35 -6.92 9.71
C ALA A 55 -5.96 -5.57 9.31
N LEU A 56 -5.59 -5.04 8.14
CA LEU A 56 -6.19 -3.82 7.59
C LEU A 56 -7.70 -4.00 7.36
N THR A 57 -8.12 -5.06 6.68
CA THR A 57 -9.54 -5.32 6.43
C THR A 57 -10.31 -5.43 7.75
N GLY A 58 -9.76 -6.14 8.74
CA GLY A 58 -10.33 -6.21 10.08
C GLY A 58 -10.46 -4.84 10.74
N PHE A 59 -9.42 -4.01 10.69
CA PHE A 59 -9.44 -2.65 11.25
C PHE A 59 -10.48 -1.76 10.56
N THR A 60 -10.61 -1.83 9.24
CA THR A 60 -11.61 -1.05 8.48
C THR A 60 -13.04 -1.43 8.82
N LEU A 61 -13.29 -2.69 9.22
CA LEU A 61 -14.62 -3.14 9.66
C LEU A 61 -14.97 -2.67 11.07
N ILE A 62 -13.98 -2.47 11.94
CA ILE A 62 -14.18 -2.12 13.36
C ILE A 62 -14.32 -0.61 13.55
N THR A 63 -13.56 0.20 12.81
CA THR A 63 -13.46 1.65 13.05
C THR A 63 -14.05 2.46 11.89
N GLY A 64 -15.35 2.73 11.98
CA GLY A 64 -16.09 3.53 11.00
C GLY A 64 -16.02 5.02 11.26
N ARG A 65 -15.11 5.72 10.57
CA ARG A 65 -15.46 7.00 9.93
C ARG A 65 -15.71 6.64 8.47
N SER A 66 -16.93 6.17 8.19
CA SER A 66 -17.26 5.35 7.01
C SER A 66 -17.26 6.10 5.68
N ASP A 67 -16.85 7.37 5.64
CA ASP A 67 -16.98 8.16 4.43
C ASP A 67 -15.78 9.08 4.21
N VAL A 68 -14.90 8.68 3.28
CA VAL A 68 -13.85 9.54 2.72
C VAL A 68 -14.46 10.83 2.12
N GLY A 69 -15.76 10.83 1.82
CA GLY A 69 -16.52 12.00 1.38
C GLY A 69 -16.59 13.15 2.40
N GLN A 70 -16.33 12.86 3.69
CA GLN A 70 -16.26 13.88 4.76
C GLN A 70 -14.90 14.60 4.82
N LEU A 71 -13.90 14.18 4.05
CA LEU A 71 -12.63 14.91 3.96
C LEU A 71 -12.78 16.12 3.04
N ALA A 72 -12.05 17.18 3.36
CA ALA A 72 -11.83 18.27 2.42
C ALA A 72 -11.25 17.71 1.11
N ARG A 73 -11.66 18.27 -0.03
CA ARG A 73 -11.27 17.80 -1.37
C ARG A 73 -9.77 17.51 -1.53
N PRO A 74 -8.81 18.36 -1.08
CA PRO A 74 -7.39 18.06 -1.21
C PRO A 74 -6.96 16.85 -0.36
N ALA A 75 -7.50 16.70 0.85
CA ALA A 75 -7.20 15.57 1.72
C ALA A 75 -7.78 14.25 1.17
N GLY A 76 -8.98 14.30 0.59
CA GLY A 76 -9.59 13.15 -0.09
C GLY A 76 -8.78 12.70 -1.31
N ILE A 77 -8.29 13.64 -2.13
CA ILE A 77 -7.41 13.32 -3.27
C ILE A 77 -6.09 12.70 -2.77
N ALA A 78 -5.47 13.29 -1.74
CA ALA A 78 -4.24 12.77 -1.17
C ALA A 78 -4.42 11.34 -0.63
N ALA A 79 -5.48 11.08 0.12
CA ALA A 79 -5.80 9.74 0.61
C ALA A 79 -6.00 8.74 -0.55
N GLY A 80 -6.72 9.13 -1.60
CA GLY A 80 -6.92 8.30 -2.79
C GLY A 80 -5.61 7.95 -3.51
N LEU A 81 -4.73 8.94 -3.69
CA LEU A 81 -3.41 8.74 -4.32
C LEU A 81 -2.51 7.83 -3.46
N LEU A 82 -2.51 8.01 -2.14
CA LEU A 82 -1.75 7.15 -1.22
C LEU A 82 -2.23 5.70 -1.26
N LEU A 83 -3.55 5.48 -1.31
CA LEU A 83 -4.13 4.14 -1.45
C LEU A 83 -3.78 3.51 -2.80
N ALA A 84 -3.89 4.26 -3.90
CA ALA A 84 -3.53 3.78 -5.22
C ALA A 84 -2.04 3.41 -5.31
N ALA A 85 -1.15 4.27 -4.80
CA ALA A 85 0.28 4.01 -4.74
C ALA A 85 0.62 2.82 -3.83
N SER A 86 -0.09 2.69 -2.70
CA SER A 86 0.05 1.54 -1.81
C SER A 86 -0.33 0.24 -2.52
N LEU A 87 -1.46 0.20 -3.22
CA LEU A 87 -1.90 -0.99 -3.96
C LEU A 87 -0.94 -1.40 -5.06
N THR A 88 -0.43 -0.43 -5.84
CA THR A 88 0.54 -0.74 -6.91
C THR A 88 1.87 -1.24 -6.34
N ALA A 89 2.37 -0.63 -5.26
CA ALA A 89 3.57 -1.10 -4.57
C ALA A 89 3.37 -2.50 -3.97
N GLY A 90 2.24 -2.74 -3.30
CA GLY A 90 1.92 -4.04 -2.70
C GLY A 90 1.77 -5.14 -3.73
N GLY A 91 1.06 -4.87 -4.84
CA GLY A 91 0.89 -5.81 -5.95
C GLY A 91 2.21 -6.14 -6.66
N ALA A 92 3.03 -5.13 -6.96
CA ALA A 92 4.35 -5.34 -7.54
C ALA A 92 5.29 -6.10 -6.59
N GLY A 93 5.25 -5.78 -5.29
CA GLY A 93 5.99 -6.49 -4.25
C GLY A 93 5.58 -7.96 -4.16
N ALA A 94 4.27 -8.25 -4.13
CA ALA A 94 3.73 -9.61 -4.14
C ALA A 94 4.18 -10.40 -5.37
N TRP A 95 4.13 -9.77 -6.55
CA TRP A 95 4.57 -10.38 -7.80
C TRP A 95 6.06 -10.79 -7.77
N LEU A 96 6.94 -9.89 -7.31
CA LEU A 96 8.37 -10.19 -7.18
C LEU A 96 8.64 -11.29 -6.14
N LEU A 97 7.92 -11.28 -5.02
CA LEU A 97 8.02 -12.34 -4.01
C LEU A 97 7.55 -13.69 -4.55
N LEU A 98 6.48 -13.73 -5.36
CA LEU A 98 6.02 -14.94 -6.03
C LEU A 98 7.06 -15.46 -7.03
N ARG A 99 7.66 -14.57 -7.82
CA ARG A 99 8.76 -14.92 -8.74
C ARG A 99 9.97 -15.48 -7.99
N ALA A 100 10.36 -14.85 -6.88
CA ALA A 100 11.46 -15.33 -6.05
C ALA A 100 11.14 -16.68 -5.36
N ALA A 101 9.88 -16.94 -5.01
CA ALA A 101 9.46 -18.18 -4.33
C ALA A 101 9.30 -19.37 -5.27
N HIS A 102 8.82 -19.15 -6.49
CA HIS A 102 8.43 -20.21 -7.41
C HIS A 102 9.34 -20.33 -8.64
N GLY A 103 10.25 -19.38 -8.86
CA GLY A 103 11.08 -19.31 -10.06
C GLY A 103 10.29 -18.78 -11.27
N VAL A 104 11.00 -18.60 -12.38
CA VAL A 104 10.42 -18.15 -13.66
C VAL A 104 10.69 -19.24 -14.70
N PRO A 105 9.70 -19.66 -15.52
CA PRO A 105 9.95 -20.63 -16.58
C PRO A 105 11.00 -20.09 -17.55
N ARG A 106 12.16 -20.77 -17.65
CA ARG A 106 13.21 -20.45 -18.63
C ARG A 106 13.30 -21.56 -19.67
N VAL A 107 13.38 -21.19 -20.94
CA VAL A 107 13.66 -22.12 -22.03
C VAL A 107 15.17 -22.33 -22.09
N LEU A 108 15.62 -23.53 -21.73
CA LEU A 108 17.02 -23.91 -21.83
C LEU A 108 17.31 -24.41 -23.26
N PRO A 109 18.39 -23.95 -23.90
CA PRO A 109 18.80 -24.47 -25.20
C PRO A 109 19.18 -25.94 -25.09
N ALA A 110 18.60 -26.80 -25.93
CA ALA A 110 18.76 -28.25 -25.86
C ALA A 110 20.20 -28.75 -26.13
N ASN A 111 21.06 -27.91 -26.73
CA ASN A 111 22.32 -28.36 -27.36
C ASN A 111 23.56 -27.54 -26.92
N GLY A 112 23.68 -27.16 -25.65
CA GLY A 112 24.88 -26.50 -25.11
C GLY A 112 25.46 -27.22 -23.89
N PRO A 113 26.79 -27.17 -23.65
CA PRO A 113 27.34 -27.57 -22.37
C PRO A 113 26.81 -26.61 -21.29
N VAL A 114 25.84 -27.09 -20.55
CA VAL A 114 25.23 -26.36 -19.43
C VAL A 114 25.90 -26.83 -18.16
N ASP A 115 26.64 -25.94 -17.50
CA ASP A 115 27.12 -26.18 -16.14
C ASP A 115 25.94 -25.98 -15.18
N PRO A 116 25.41 -27.05 -14.56
CA PRO A 116 24.27 -26.96 -13.67
C PRO A 116 24.54 -26.08 -12.44
N VAL A 117 25.81 -25.97 -12.01
CA VAL A 117 26.18 -25.14 -10.86
C VAL A 117 26.15 -23.65 -11.22
N ALA A 118 26.60 -23.30 -12.42
CA ALA A 118 26.57 -21.91 -12.90
C ALA A 118 25.12 -21.41 -13.11
N LEU A 119 24.25 -22.27 -13.66
CA LEU A 119 22.83 -21.92 -13.82
C LEU A 119 22.11 -21.73 -12.48
N ASP A 120 22.33 -22.62 -11.52
CA ASP A 120 21.69 -22.52 -10.20
C ASP A 120 22.15 -21.24 -9.47
N HIS A 121 23.42 -20.88 -9.61
CA HIS A 121 23.95 -19.63 -9.07
C HIS A 121 23.30 -18.39 -9.70
N GLU A 122 23.15 -18.36 -11.02
CA GLU A 122 22.46 -17.25 -11.71
C GLU A 122 20.99 -17.15 -11.30
N GLU A 123 20.27 -18.26 -11.19
CA GLU A 123 18.88 -18.28 -10.72
C GLU A 123 18.77 -17.79 -9.27
N ALA A 124 19.71 -18.20 -8.40
CA ALA A 124 19.76 -17.74 -7.02
C ALA A 124 19.99 -16.22 -6.92
N LEU A 125 20.86 -15.65 -7.75
CA LEU A 125 21.10 -14.20 -7.80
C LEU A 125 19.88 -13.43 -8.27
N ASP A 126 19.18 -13.91 -9.30
CA ASP A 126 17.96 -13.28 -9.79
C ASP A 126 16.81 -13.39 -8.78
N ALA A 127 16.64 -14.55 -8.14
CA ALA A 127 15.68 -14.73 -7.06
C ALA A 127 16.00 -13.82 -5.85
N LEU A 128 17.28 -13.59 -5.54
CA LEU A 128 17.70 -12.67 -4.48
C LEU A 128 17.41 -11.21 -4.84
N ARG A 129 17.61 -10.81 -6.10
CA ARG A 129 17.24 -9.46 -6.59
C ARG A 129 15.73 -9.24 -6.48
N ASP A 130 14.94 -10.18 -6.96
CA ASP A 130 13.48 -10.15 -6.88
C ASP A 130 13.01 -10.11 -5.41
N LEU A 131 13.61 -10.91 -4.52
CA LEU A 131 13.33 -10.87 -3.08
C LEU A 131 13.64 -9.51 -2.44
N ARG A 132 14.81 -8.92 -2.74
CA ARG A 132 15.21 -7.62 -2.17
C ARG A 132 14.29 -6.50 -2.64
N ALA A 133 13.98 -6.45 -3.94
CA ALA A 133 13.08 -5.47 -4.51
C ALA A 133 11.64 -5.67 -3.98
N GLY A 134 11.16 -6.91 -3.92
CA GLY A 134 9.85 -7.26 -3.35
C GLY A 134 9.71 -6.84 -1.89
N ARG A 135 10.74 -7.09 -1.07
CA ARG A 135 10.80 -6.63 0.33
C ARG A 135 10.70 -5.10 0.45
N LEU A 136 11.45 -4.35 -0.36
CA LEU A 136 11.40 -2.89 -0.32
C LEU A 136 10.02 -2.36 -0.73
N LEU A 137 9.38 -2.96 -1.74
CA LEU A 137 8.03 -2.61 -2.16
C LEU A 137 6.98 -2.93 -1.09
N VAL A 138 7.10 -4.04 -0.37
CA VAL A 138 6.22 -4.36 0.76
C VAL A 138 6.37 -3.34 1.90
N LEU A 139 7.61 -2.94 2.23
CA LEU A 139 7.83 -1.89 3.23
C LEU A 139 7.23 -0.55 2.79
N LEU A 140 7.43 -0.17 1.53
CA LEU A 140 6.83 1.03 0.95
C LEU A 140 5.30 0.97 0.98
N HIS A 141 4.71 -0.16 0.60
CA HIS A 141 3.27 -0.41 0.69
C HIS A 141 2.74 -0.15 2.11
N THR A 142 3.41 -0.70 3.13
CA THR A 142 3.05 -0.51 4.54
C THR A 142 3.10 0.95 4.95
N VAL A 143 4.16 1.69 4.58
CA VAL A 143 4.30 3.12 4.89
C VAL A 143 3.22 3.95 4.20
N LEU A 144 2.99 3.72 2.91
CA LEU A 144 1.94 4.42 2.14
C LEU A 144 0.55 4.14 2.69
N LEU A 145 0.30 2.89 3.08
CA LEU A 145 -0.95 2.48 3.68
C LEU A 145 -1.19 3.16 5.03
N ALA A 146 -0.18 3.18 5.91
CA ALA A 146 -0.25 3.89 7.19
C ALA A 146 -0.50 5.39 6.99
N ALA A 147 0.16 6.01 6.01
CA ALA A 147 -0.05 7.41 5.67
C ALA A 147 -1.47 7.68 5.13
N ALA A 148 -2.02 6.78 4.30
CA ALA A 148 -3.40 6.87 3.85
C ALA A 148 -4.38 6.84 5.02
N VAL A 149 -4.22 5.87 5.93
CA VAL A 149 -5.05 5.75 7.15
C VAL A 149 -4.92 7.02 8.00
N ALA A 150 -3.70 7.50 8.25
CA ALA A 150 -3.48 8.73 9.00
C ALA A 150 -4.17 9.94 8.34
N THR A 151 -4.13 10.03 7.01
CA THR A 151 -4.80 11.11 6.26
C THR A 151 -6.32 11.03 6.40
N THR A 152 -6.90 9.83 6.41
CA THR A 152 -8.36 9.67 6.62
C THR A 152 -8.82 10.02 8.04
N TRP A 153 -7.96 9.84 9.04
CA TRP A 153 -8.31 10.10 10.44
C TRP A 153 -8.04 11.54 10.87
N TYR A 154 -6.90 12.06 10.46
CA TYR A 154 -6.39 13.36 10.89
C TYR A 154 -6.47 14.43 9.79
N GLY A 155 -6.97 14.08 8.60
CA GLY A 155 -7.18 15.01 7.51
C GLY A 155 -8.26 16.05 7.85
N PRO A 156 -8.14 17.28 7.30
CA PRO A 156 -9.14 18.32 7.50
C PRO A 156 -10.50 17.83 7.01
N ALA A 157 -11.52 17.96 7.87
CA ALA A 157 -12.88 17.72 7.49
C ALA A 157 -13.31 18.71 6.39
N ARG A 158 -14.23 18.27 5.54
CA ARG A 158 -14.88 19.13 4.57
C ARG A 158 -15.63 20.23 5.32
N GLU A 159 -15.63 21.45 4.78
CA GLU A 159 -16.50 22.50 5.31
C GLU A 159 -17.95 21.99 5.31
N ASP A 160 -18.63 22.18 6.43
CA ASP A 160 -19.96 21.62 6.65
C ASP A 160 -20.92 22.09 5.53
N PRO A 161 -21.71 21.17 4.93
CA PRO A 161 -22.64 21.53 3.88
C PRO A 161 -23.66 22.52 4.43
N VAL A 162 -23.80 23.66 3.76
CA VAL A 162 -24.78 24.67 4.12
C VAL A 162 -26.15 24.20 3.66
N LEU A 163 -27.12 24.15 4.57
CA LEU A 163 -28.49 23.84 4.26
C LEU A 163 -29.27 25.13 4.05
N ARG A 164 -29.99 25.19 2.93
CA ARG A 164 -31.01 26.19 2.67
C ARG A 164 -32.36 25.54 2.87
N ILE A 165 -33.08 26.02 3.88
CA ILE A 165 -34.41 25.55 4.22
C ILE A 165 -35.40 26.66 3.90
N ARG A 166 -36.42 26.33 3.12
CA ARG A 166 -37.52 27.21 2.82
C ARG A 166 -38.77 26.67 3.53
N THR A 167 -39.31 27.49 4.41
CA THR A 167 -40.65 27.31 4.99
C THR A 167 -41.60 28.31 4.33
N ASP A 168 -42.88 28.15 4.63
CA ASP A 168 -43.95 28.98 4.06
C ASP A 168 -43.79 30.47 4.40
N THR A 169 -43.04 30.78 5.46
CA THR A 169 -42.86 32.13 6.00
C THR A 169 -41.44 32.69 5.83
N GLN A 170 -40.42 31.85 5.66
CA GLN A 170 -39.02 32.30 5.62
C GLN A 170 -38.08 31.34 4.88
N SER A 171 -37.00 31.87 4.34
CA SER A 171 -35.86 31.07 3.88
C SER A 171 -34.68 31.26 4.83
N VAL A 172 -34.28 30.19 5.50
CA VAL A 172 -33.14 30.19 6.43
C VAL A 172 -31.98 29.44 5.79
N CYS A 173 -30.79 29.97 5.96
CA CYS A 173 -29.56 29.36 5.49
C CYS A 173 -28.59 29.19 6.67
N GLY A 174 -28.07 27.99 6.85
CA GLY A 174 -27.19 27.70 7.97
C GLY A 174 -26.58 26.31 7.90
N THR A 175 -25.72 26.03 8.86
CA THR A 175 -25.04 24.74 8.97
C THR A 175 -25.90 23.78 9.81
N PRO A 176 -26.19 22.55 9.36
CA PRO A 176 -26.91 21.58 10.18
C PRO A 176 -26.17 21.32 11.49
N GLY A 177 -26.89 21.44 12.60
CA GLY A 177 -26.49 21.01 13.93
C GLY A 177 -27.07 19.65 14.26
N ALA A 178 -27.68 19.53 15.44
CA ALA A 178 -28.31 18.28 15.88
C ALA A 178 -29.75 18.15 15.35
N VAL A 179 -30.19 16.92 15.11
CA VAL A 179 -31.60 16.58 14.88
C VAL A 179 -32.15 15.92 16.14
N ARG A 180 -33.26 16.44 16.67
CA ARG A 180 -33.98 15.84 17.80
C ARG A 180 -35.45 15.71 17.44
N GLY A 181 -35.89 14.50 17.11
CA GLY A 181 -37.24 14.25 16.60
C GLY A 181 -37.45 14.96 15.27
N ASP A 182 -38.52 15.75 15.16
CA ASP A 182 -38.86 16.52 13.96
C ASP A 182 -38.21 17.91 13.90
N VAL A 183 -37.32 18.22 14.85
CA VAL A 183 -36.63 19.52 14.91
C VAL A 183 -35.18 19.37 14.48
N LEU A 184 -34.79 20.12 13.45
CA LEU A 184 -33.42 20.31 13.01
C LEU A 184 -32.88 21.64 13.57
N GLU A 185 -31.84 21.59 14.38
CA GLU A 185 -31.10 22.78 14.78
C GLU A 185 -30.18 23.22 13.65
N LEU A 186 -30.28 24.47 13.20
CA LEU A 186 -29.34 25.09 12.28
C LEU A 186 -28.49 26.13 13.00
N LYS A 187 -27.18 26.06 12.80
CA LYS A 187 -26.28 27.13 13.20
C LYS A 187 -26.31 28.20 12.12
N THR A 188 -26.89 29.35 12.42
CA THR A 188 -26.90 30.52 11.54
C THR A 188 -25.96 31.59 12.10
N PRO A 189 -25.55 32.59 11.30
CA PRO A 189 -24.74 33.72 11.80
C PRO A 189 -25.42 34.50 12.93
N GLU A 190 -26.75 34.49 12.96
CA GLU A 190 -27.58 35.19 13.95
C GLU A 190 -27.80 34.37 15.24
N GLY A 191 -27.40 33.09 15.24
CA GLY A 191 -27.53 32.17 16.36
C GLY A 191 -28.06 30.78 15.96
N PRO A 192 -28.17 29.85 16.91
CA PRO A 192 -28.81 28.56 16.68
C PRO A 192 -30.33 28.76 16.48
N LEU A 193 -30.86 28.27 15.36
CA LEU A 193 -32.28 28.30 15.03
C LEU A 193 -32.82 26.88 14.95
N ALA A 194 -33.84 26.58 15.74
CA ALA A 194 -34.59 25.32 15.65
C ALA A 194 -35.65 25.43 14.54
N VAL A 195 -35.56 24.55 13.53
CA VAL A 195 -36.51 24.47 12.42
C VAL A 195 -37.27 23.16 12.50
N ASP A 196 -38.61 23.27 12.54
CA ASP A 196 -39.53 22.14 12.49
C ASP A 196 -39.63 21.61 11.05
N LEU A 197 -39.19 20.36 10.84
CA LEU A 197 -39.14 19.69 9.54
C LEU A 197 -40.54 19.51 8.93
N SER A 198 -41.60 19.47 9.73
CA SER A 198 -42.98 19.34 9.24
C SER A 198 -43.47 20.57 8.47
N ARG A 199 -42.82 21.73 8.67
CA ARG A 199 -43.14 23.01 8.02
C ARG A 199 -42.22 23.34 6.85
N VAL A 200 -41.33 22.43 6.48
CA VAL A 200 -40.36 22.65 5.41
C VAL A 200 -41.00 22.30 4.07
N THR A 201 -41.16 23.31 3.22
CA THR A 201 -41.65 23.15 1.85
C THR A 201 -40.53 22.84 0.87
N GLN A 202 -39.29 23.26 1.15
CA GLN A 202 -38.15 22.94 0.31
C GLN A 202 -36.84 22.83 1.12
N LEU A 203 -36.08 21.77 0.85
CA LEU A 203 -34.80 21.48 1.50
C LEU A 203 -33.73 21.32 0.40
N ALA A 204 -32.73 22.20 0.39
CA ALA A 204 -31.67 22.19 -0.62
C ALA A 204 -30.29 22.33 0.02
N ALA A 205 -29.34 21.49 -0.40
CA ALA A 205 -27.93 21.69 -0.10
C ALA A 205 -27.40 22.86 -0.95
N ALA A 206 -26.77 23.83 -0.31
CA ALA A 206 -26.14 24.97 -0.97
C ALA A 206 -24.64 24.98 -0.67
N SER A 207 -23.84 25.50 -1.61
CA SER A 207 -22.40 25.71 -1.39
C SER A 207 -22.11 26.97 -0.57
N SER A 208 -23.07 27.88 -0.44
CA SER A 208 -22.95 29.12 0.35
C SER A 208 -24.31 29.74 0.68
N CYS A 209 -24.35 30.52 1.77
CA CYS A 209 -25.46 31.42 2.07
C CYS A 209 -25.31 32.75 1.32
N PRO A 210 -26.39 33.29 0.74
CA PRO A 210 -26.37 34.67 0.29
C PRO A 210 -26.19 35.60 1.52
N PRO A 211 -25.53 36.76 1.36
CA PRO A 211 -25.44 37.76 2.42
C PRO A 211 -26.85 38.18 2.85
N ALA A 212 -27.06 38.36 4.16
CA ALA A 212 -28.31 38.87 4.69
C ALA A 212 -28.63 40.25 4.08
N PRO A 213 -29.90 40.53 3.72
CA PRO A 213 -30.31 41.85 3.25
C PRO A 213 -30.18 42.92 4.33
#